data_AF-A0A927SMA9-F1
#
_entry.id   AF-A0A927SMA9-F1
#
_cell.length_a   1.000
_cell.length_b   1.000
_cell.length_c   1.000
_cell.angle_alpha   90.00
_cell.angle_beta   90.00
_cell.angle_gamma   90.00
#
_symmetry.space_group_name_H-M   'P 1'
#
loop_
_entity.id
_entity.type
_entity.pdbx_description
1 polymer ?
#
loop_
_entity_poly.entity_id
_entity_poly.type
_entity_poly.pdbx_seq_one_letter_code
_entity_poly.pdbx_strand_id
1 'polypeptide(L)' 'MGTTLRRCRWMANARNDHDHCAFCWDKFAEYNGCLQEGYCTEAGNNWICEACFNDFRERFGWRVKSCSSAP' A
#
# COMPACT_ATOMS: atom_id res chain seq x y z
N MET A 1 11.28 15.25 3.19
CA MET A 1 9.86 15.06 2.84
C MET A 1 9.81 14.45 1.45
N GLY A 2 9.24 13.27 1.33
CA GLY A 2 9.32 12.40 0.15
C GLY A 2 9.55 10.96 0.62
N THR A 3 8.46 10.21 0.74
CA THR A 3 8.51 8.80 1.16
C THR A 3 8.45 7.92 -0.07
N THR A 4 9.32 6.91 -0.10
CA THR A 4 9.27 5.86 -1.12
C THR A 4 8.26 4.80 -0.69
N LEU A 5 7.32 4.51 -1.58
CA LEU A 5 6.34 3.44 -1.42
C LEU A 5 6.67 2.30 -2.37
N ARG A 6 6.29 1.08 -2.00
CA ARG A 6 6.30 -0.06 -2.92
C ARG A 6 4.87 -0.50 -3.17
N ARG A 7 4.56 -0.87 -4.41
CA ARG A 7 3.31 -1.56 -4.72
C ARG A 7 3.47 -3.01 -4.27
N CYS A 8 2.56 -3.49 -3.46
CA CYS A 8 2.65 -4.78 -2.77
C CYS A 8 1.25 -5.39 -2.68
N ARG A 9 1.15 -6.72 -2.85
CA ARG A 9 -0.06 -7.46 -2.52
C ARG A 9 -0.12 -7.63 -1.01
N TRP A 10 -1.30 -7.37 -0.43
CA TRP A 10 -1.56 -7.64 0.96
C TRP A 10 -1.73 -9.15 1.17
N MET A 11 -1.14 -9.67 2.24
CA MET A 11 -1.22 -11.09 2.62
C MET A 11 -1.45 -11.17 4.11
N ALA A 12 -2.37 -12.03 4.54
CA ALA A 12 -2.59 -12.28 5.95
C ALA A 12 -1.37 -12.99 6.54
N ASN A 13 -1.17 -12.79 7.84
CA ASN A 13 -0.21 -13.54 8.61
C ASN A 13 -0.83 -13.97 9.94
N ALA A 14 -0.14 -14.83 10.69
CA ALA A 14 -0.66 -15.38 11.93
C ALA A 14 -1.00 -14.33 13.01
N ARG A 15 -0.52 -13.09 12.88
CA ARG A 15 -0.78 -11.99 13.82
C ARG A 15 -1.77 -10.96 13.29
N ASN A 16 -2.01 -10.92 11.98
CA ASN A 16 -2.87 -9.93 11.37
C ASN A 16 -3.60 -10.51 10.15
N ASP A 17 -4.91 -10.60 10.24
CA ASP A 17 -5.81 -11.17 9.22
C ASP A 17 -6.45 -10.11 8.31
N HIS A 18 -6.23 -8.82 8.60
CA HIS A 18 -6.61 -7.70 7.74
C HIS A 18 -5.83 -6.42 8.09
N ASP A 19 -5.79 -5.45 7.18
CA ASP A 19 -5.24 -4.11 7.45
C ASP A 19 -6.17 -3.05 6.85
N HIS A 20 -5.90 -1.78 7.08
CA HIS A 20 -6.73 -0.68 6.59
C HIS A 20 -5.89 0.39 5.90
N CYS A 21 -6.47 1.05 4.91
CA CYS A 21 -5.85 2.23 4.34
C CYS A 21 -5.71 3.32 5.39
N ALA A 22 -4.52 3.90 5.53
CA ALA A 22 -4.22 4.96 6.49
C ALA A 22 -5.04 6.27 6.28
N PHE A 23 -5.73 6.40 5.14
CA PHE A 23 -6.51 7.59 4.78
C PHE A 23 -8.01 7.33 4.80
N CYS A 24 -8.49 6.42 3.95
CA CYS A 24 -9.91 6.14 3.81
C CYS A 24 -10.42 4.98 4.67
N TRP A 25 -9.52 4.29 5.40
CA TRP A 25 -9.84 3.11 6.21
C TRP A 25 -10.45 1.94 5.41
N ASP A 26 -10.31 1.96 4.09
CA ASP A 26 -10.75 0.84 3.27
C ASP A 26 -9.94 -0.41 3.59
N LYS A 27 -10.58 -1.57 3.56
CA LYS A 27 -10.06 -2.78 4.17
C LYS A 27 -9.20 -3.58 3.20
N PHE A 28 -8.01 -3.96 3.65
CA PHE A 28 -7.15 -4.93 3.01
C PHE A 28 -7.32 -6.31 3.62
N ALA A 29 -7.67 -7.30 2.80
CA ALA A 29 -7.79 -8.68 3.24
C ALA A 29 -7.77 -9.64 2.04
N GLU A 30 -7.55 -10.94 2.28
CA GLU A 30 -7.51 -11.97 1.22
C GLU A 30 -8.90 -12.46 0.77
N TYR A 31 -9.98 -12.00 1.40
CA TYR A 31 -11.35 -12.39 1.03
C TYR A 31 -11.99 -11.43 -0.01
N ASN A 32 -13.03 -11.92 -0.67
CA ASN A 32 -13.77 -11.18 -1.69
C ASN A 32 -14.39 -9.89 -1.12
N GLY A 33 -14.33 -8.82 -1.91
CA GLY A 33 -14.87 -7.51 -1.53
C GLY A 33 -13.92 -6.62 -0.72
N CYS A 34 -12.68 -7.06 -0.48
CA CYS A 34 -11.62 -6.25 0.12
C CYS A 34 -10.49 -5.95 -0.86
N LEU A 35 -9.70 -4.93 -0.55
CA LEU A 35 -8.49 -4.60 -1.28
C LEU A 35 -7.44 -5.69 -1.07
N GLN A 36 -6.88 -6.21 -2.15
CA GLN A 36 -5.80 -7.19 -2.07
C GLN A 36 -4.45 -6.59 -2.45
N GLU A 37 -4.43 -5.38 -2.99
CA GLU A 37 -3.21 -4.72 -3.47
C GLU A 37 -3.24 -3.24 -3.14
N GLY A 38 -2.08 -2.71 -2.79
CA GLY A 38 -1.91 -1.31 -2.45
C GLY A 38 -0.45 -0.90 -2.42
N TYR A 39 -0.22 0.27 -1.83
CA TYR A 39 1.09 0.83 -1.62
C TYR A 39 1.44 0.76 -0.14
N CYS A 40 2.56 0.13 0.17
CA CYS A 40 3.08 0.05 1.53
C CYS A 40 4.43 0.77 1.64
N THR A 41 4.72 1.32 2.82
CA THR A 41 6.07 1.81 3.14
C THR A 41 7.04 0.62 3.21
N GLU A 42 8.36 0.86 3.10
CA GLU A 42 9.35 -0.23 3.15
C GLU A 42 9.24 -1.09 4.44
N ALA A 43 8.84 -0.46 5.55
CA ALA A 43 8.59 -1.14 6.82
C ALA A 43 7.34 -2.03 6.82
N GLY A 44 6.43 -1.88 5.85
CA GLY A 44 5.21 -2.67 5.73
C GLY A 44 4.09 -2.29 6.72
N ASN A 45 4.24 -1.20 7.47
CA ASN A 45 3.31 -0.84 8.55
C ASN A 45 2.20 0.13 8.12
N ASN A 46 2.35 0.82 6.99
CA ASN A 46 1.36 1.79 6.51
C ASN A 46 0.91 1.37 5.12
N TRP A 47 -0.40 1.10 4.98
CA TRP A 47 -1.03 0.74 3.72
C TRP A 47 -1.85 1.89 3.15
N ILE A 48 -1.75 2.06 1.84
CA ILE A 48 -2.43 3.10 1.08
C ILE A 48 -3.08 2.44 -0.12
N CYS A 49 -4.40 2.57 -0.27
CA CYS A 49 -5.12 2.04 -1.43
C CYS A 49 -4.75 2.81 -2.70
N GLU A 50 -5.02 2.22 -3.86
CA GLU A 50 -4.68 2.84 -5.15
C GLU A 50 -5.38 4.20 -5.33
N ALA A 51 -6.63 4.33 -4.89
CA ALA A 51 -7.37 5.59 -4.94
C ALA A 51 -6.67 6.69 -4.12
N CYS A 52 -6.41 6.45 -2.84
CA CYS A 52 -5.72 7.42 -2.00
C CYS A 52 -4.28 7.68 -2.46
N PHE A 53 -3.59 6.68 -3.03
CA PHE A 53 -2.29 6.91 -3.63
C PHE A 53 -2.37 7.92 -4.78
N ASN A 54 -3.34 7.77 -5.68
CA ASN A 54 -3.51 8.69 -6.81
C ASN A 54 -3.92 10.10 -6.36
N ASP A 55 -4.76 10.22 -5.33
CA ASP A 55 -5.21 11.53 -4.82
C ASP A 55 -4.08 12.30 -4.12
N PHE A 56 -3.18 11.59 -3.43
CA PHE A 56 -2.21 12.19 -2.52
C PHE A 56 -0.75 12.15 -3.02
N ARG A 57 -0.42 11.35 -4.04
CA ARG A 57 0.96 11.17 -4.53
C ARG A 57 1.67 12.48 -4.87
N GLU A 58 0.98 13.43 -5.50
CA GLU A 58 1.56 14.72 -5.89
C GLU A 58 1.73 15.62 -4.67
N ARG A 59 0.71 15.68 -3.81
CA ARG A 59 0.71 16.49 -2.58
C ARG A 59 1.82 16.09 -1.61
N PHE A 60 2.07 14.79 -1.45
CA PHE A 60 3.10 14.27 -0.54
C PHE A 60 4.43 13.96 -1.24
N GLY A 61 4.51 14.15 -2.56
CA GLY A 61 5.70 13.83 -3.35
C GLY A 61 6.11 12.36 -3.25
N TRP A 62 5.15 11.44 -3.19
CA TRP A 62 5.44 10.01 -3.09
C TRP A 62 6.07 9.48 -4.36
N ARG A 63 7.08 8.63 -4.18
CA ARG A 63 7.76 7.93 -5.28
C ARG A 63 7.52 6.44 -5.13
N VAL A 64 7.14 5.78 -6.21
CA VAL A 64 7.05 4.32 -6.23
C VAL A 64 8.42 3.77 -6.54
N LYS A 65 8.91 2.84 -5.71
CA LYS A 65 10.09 2.05 -6.00
C LYS A 65 9.76 1.18 -7.21
N SER A 66 10.20 1.58 -8.40
CA SER A 66 10.15 0.72 -9.57
C SER A 66 11.07 -0.47 -9.30
N CYS A 67 10.52 -1.69 -9.35
CA CYS A 67 11.31 -2.90 -9.37
C CYS A 67 12.13 -2.87 -10.67
N SER A 68 13.33 -2.30 -10.60
CA SER A 68 14.30 -2.32 -11.68
C SER A 68 14.99 -3.67 -11.57
N SER A 69 14.37 -4.68 -12.17
CA SER A 69 15.09 -5.85 -12.65
C SER A 69 16.01 -5.35 -13.77
N ALA A 70 17.19 -4.85 -13.43
CA ALA A 70 18.27 -4.77 -14.39
C ALA A 70 18.80 -6.21 -14.63
N PRO A 71 19.12 -6.56 -15.89
CA PRO A 71 19.42 -7.93 -16.32
C PRO A 71 20.62 -8.58 -15.62
#